data_AF-A0A8C8F112-F1
#
_entry.id   AF-A0A8C8F112-F1
#
_cell.length_a   1.000
_cell.length_b   1.000
_cell.length_c   1.000
_cell.angle_alpha   90.00
_cell.angle_beta   90.00
_cell.angle_gamma   90.00
#
_symmetry.space_group_name_H-M   'P 1'
#
loop_
_entity.id
_entity.type
_entity.pdbx_description
1 polymer ?
#
loop_
_entity_poly.entity_id
_entity_poly.type
_entity_poly.pdbx_seq_one_letter_code
_entity_poly.pdbx_strand_id
1 'polypeptide(L)'
;VFLLKRGLLEHILFSIIDSGCTSRDMLQSYFDLLGELMKFNIDAFKRFNKYVYTEEKFQTFMTQINSSLVDSNMLVRCIILSLDRLESGRCSLLSYMACVENRQAFLFRLVNVINENVSCLNTSLVVLMLARRRDKLAFCLNALREEEYAEKYPGCLLNNLHNLLCFWQRHYLNKDSTCLENSSCISFTYWKETVSVLLDSDPTSLCAIASYIETYMDLGKDFLEV
;
A
#
# COMPACT_ATOMS: atom_id res chain seq x y z
N VAL A 1 4.92 -12.59 20.27
CA VAL A 1 4.21 -12.97 21.53
C VAL A 1 4.73 -12.23 22.77
N PHE A 2 6.05 -12.15 23.00
CA PHE A 2 6.62 -11.51 24.21
C PHE A 2 6.27 -10.01 24.36
N LEU A 3 6.48 -9.19 23.32
CA LEU A 3 6.22 -7.75 23.38
C LEU A 3 4.73 -7.41 23.54
N LEU A 4 3.85 -8.20 22.92
CA LEU A 4 2.41 -8.08 23.13
C LEU A 4 2.07 -8.26 24.62
N LYS A 5 2.58 -9.30 25.28
CA LYS A 5 2.30 -9.54 26.71
C LYS A 5 2.71 -8.39 27.64
N ARG A 6 3.56 -7.46 27.19
CA ARG A 6 4.01 -6.28 27.95
C ARG A 6 3.20 -5.01 27.68
N GLY A 7 2.10 -5.08 26.92
CA GLY A 7 1.24 -3.91 26.67
C GLY A 7 1.77 -2.93 25.61
N LEU A 8 2.83 -3.30 24.88
CA LEU A 8 3.47 -2.40 23.90
C LEU A 8 2.51 -1.94 22.79
N LEU A 9 1.62 -2.81 22.33
CA LEU A 9 0.62 -2.47 21.32
C LEU A 9 -0.30 -1.34 21.80
N GLU A 10 -0.83 -1.45 23.02
CA GLU A 10 -1.70 -0.43 23.61
C GLU A 10 -0.94 0.88 23.87
N HIS A 11 0.32 0.82 24.28
CA HIS A 11 1.16 2.02 24.41
C HIS A 11 1.36 2.75 23.09
N ILE A 12 1.62 2.01 22.01
CA ILE A 12 1.75 2.60 20.68
C ILE A 12 0.43 3.22 20.23
N LEU A 13 -0.69 2.53 20.43
CA LEU A 13 -2.01 3.06 20.09
C LEU A 13 -2.36 4.30 20.91
N PHE A 14 -2.02 4.33 22.20
CA PHE A 14 -2.14 5.53 23.02
C PHE A 14 -1.33 6.68 22.43
N SER A 15 -0.09 6.44 22.00
CA SER A 15 0.73 7.48 21.38
C SER A 15 0.13 8.01 20.08
N ILE A 16 -0.40 7.13 19.22
CA ILE A 16 -0.99 7.50 17.92
C ILE A 16 -2.34 8.23 18.10
N ILE A 17 -3.19 7.76 19.02
CA ILE A 17 -4.61 8.16 19.10
C ILE A 17 -4.83 9.22 20.19
N ASP A 18 -4.28 9.00 21.38
CA ASP A 18 -4.69 9.73 22.58
C ASP A 18 -3.64 10.78 23.04
N SER A 19 -2.36 10.61 22.69
CA SER A 19 -1.29 11.47 23.21
C SER A 19 -1.13 12.83 22.52
N GLY A 20 -1.80 13.04 21.38
CA GLY A 20 -1.62 14.24 20.56
C GLY A 20 -0.22 14.35 19.92
N CYS A 21 0.48 13.23 19.71
CA CYS A 21 1.80 13.22 19.09
C CYS A 21 1.74 13.78 17.67
N THR A 22 2.47 14.88 17.42
CA THR A 22 2.56 15.54 16.10
C THR A 22 3.92 15.38 15.42
N SER A 23 4.90 14.76 16.10
CA SER A 23 6.24 14.54 15.55
C SER A 23 6.20 13.43 14.51
N ARG A 24 6.54 13.76 13.26
CA ARG A 24 6.53 12.83 12.13
C ARG A 24 7.46 11.64 12.35
N ASP A 25 8.69 11.86 12.81
CA ASP A 25 9.69 10.79 13.01
C ASP A 25 9.23 9.77 14.07
N MET A 26 8.60 10.27 15.15
CA MET A 26 8.02 9.40 16.17
C MET A 26 6.82 8.62 15.63
N LEU A 27 5.96 9.28 14.85
CA LEU A 27 4.76 8.67 14.29
C LEU A 27 5.11 7.55 13.29
N GLN A 28 6.12 7.76 12.42
CA GLN A 28 6.63 6.71 11.53
C GLN A 28 7.10 5.50 12.33
N SER A 29 7.92 5.72 13.35
CA SER A 29 8.45 4.65 14.21
C SER A 29 7.33 3.87 14.91
N TYR A 30 6.27 4.56 15.33
CA TYR A 30 5.08 3.93 15.91
C TYR A 30 4.31 3.09 14.90
N PHE A 31 4.12 3.57 13.67
CA PHE A 31 3.47 2.80 12.63
C PHE A 31 4.28 1.57 12.21
N ASP A 32 5.60 1.70 12.07
CA ASP A 32 6.48 0.58 11.74
C ASP A 32 6.43 -0.51 12.81
N LEU A 33 6.53 -0.12 14.09
CA LEU A 33 6.47 -1.05 15.21
C LEU A 33 5.09 -1.69 15.36
N LEU A 34 4.02 -0.92 15.15
CA LEU A 34 2.65 -1.46 15.14
C LEU A 34 2.47 -2.46 14.01
N GLY A 35 3.00 -2.15 12.83
CA GLY A 35 3.02 -3.04 11.67
C GLY A 35 3.69 -4.37 11.98
N GLU A 36 4.89 -4.36 12.57
CA GLU A 36 5.60 -5.60 12.94
C GLU A 36 4.88 -6.40 14.04
N LEU A 37 4.21 -5.74 14.98
CA LEU A 37 3.42 -6.44 16.02
C LEU A 37 2.16 -7.10 15.46
N MET A 38 1.50 -6.44 14.49
CA MET A 38 0.19 -6.86 13.96
C MET A 38 0.29 -7.81 12.77
N LYS A 39 1.36 -7.77 11.98
CA LYS A 39 1.51 -8.55 10.75
C LYS A 39 1.24 -10.03 10.98
N PHE A 40 0.19 -10.54 10.33
CA PHE A 40 -0.29 -11.92 10.42
C PHE A 40 -0.64 -12.40 11.85
N ASN A 41 -0.84 -11.49 12.80
CA ASN A 41 -1.02 -11.80 14.20
C ASN A 41 -2.45 -11.49 14.67
N ILE A 42 -3.31 -12.51 14.64
CA ILE A 42 -4.73 -12.36 14.98
C ILE A 42 -4.96 -11.85 16.41
N ASP A 43 -4.09 -12.20 17.37
CA ASP A 43 -4.23 -11.73 18.76
C ASP A 43 -3.88 -10.25 18.89
N ALA A 44 -2.92 -9.75 18.09
CA ALA A 44 -2.65 -8.33 18.01
C ALA A 44 -3.84 -7.55 17.43
N PHE A 45 -4.47 -8.07 16.36
CA PHE A 45 -5.69 -7.47 15.79
C PHE A 45 -6.87 -7.46 16.77
N LYS A 46 -7.07 -8.52 17.56
CA LYS A 46 -8.08 -8.55 18.62
C LYS A 46 -7.84 -7.48 19.69
N ARG A 47 -6.57 -7.30 20.09
CA ARG A 47 -6.21 -6.28 21.09
C ARG A 47 -6.30 -4.86 20.55
N PHE A 48 -5.90 -4.66 19.29
CA PHE A 48 -6.18 -3.44 18.55
C PHE A 48 -7.68 -3.12 18.60
N ASN A 49 -8.53 -4.07 18.21
CA ASN A 49 -9.98 -3.89 18.19
C ASN A 49 -10.57 -3.56 19.58
N LYS A 50 -10.00 -4.14 20.64
CA LYS A 50 -10.38 -3.80 22.02
C LYS A 50 -9.98 -2.37 22.40
N TYR A 51 -8.82 -1.89 21.93
CA TYR A 51 -8.36 -0.53 22.19
C TYR A 51 -9.20 0.52 21.45
N VAL A 52 -9.47 0.28 20.15
CA VAL A 52 -10.25 1.17 19.29
C VAL A 52 -11.74 0.81 19.25
N TYR A 53 -12.31 0.41 20.38
CA TYR A 53 -13.69 -0.11 20.44
C TYR A 53 -14.77 0.94 20.14
N THR A 54 -14.43 2.23 20.18
CA THR A 54 -15.33 3.33 19.80
C THR A 54 -15.06 3.80 18.38
N GLU A 55 -16.12 4.26 17.71
CA GLU A 55 -16.01 4.85 16.38
C GLU A 55 -15.05 6.05 16.37
N GLU A 56 -15.10 6.90 17.40
CA GLU A 56 -14.19 8.04 17.53
C GLU A 56 -12.71 7.62 17.53
N LYS A 57 -12.33 6.61 18.31
CA LYS A 57 -10.93 6.13 18.34
C LYS A 57 -10.52 5.52 17.01
N PHE A 58 -11.43 4.78 16.38
CA PHE A 58 -11.18 4.21 15.06
C PHE A 58 -10.96 5.31 14.00
N GLN A 59 -11.82 6.33 13.98
CA GLN A 59 -11.70 7.46 13.06
C GLN A 59 -10.45 8.30 13.31
N THR A 60 -10.08 8.53 14.57
CA THR A 60 -8.82 9.22 14.90
C THR A 60 -7.62 8.42 14.40
N PHE A 61 -7.60 7.09 14.59
CA PHE A 61 -6.55 6.24 14.07
C PHE A 61 -6.47 6.27 12.53
N MET A 62 -7.61 6.15 11.85
CA MET A 62 -7.67 6.24 10.38
C MET A 62 -7.23 7.62 9.88
N THR A 63 -7.58 8.69 10.60
CA THR A 63 -7.15 10.05 10.28
C THR A 63 -5.63 10.16 10.34
N GLN A 64 -4.97 9.59 11.36
CA GLN A 64 -3.51 9.59 11.48
C GLN A 64 -2.83 8.83 10.32
N ILE A 65 -3.35 7.66 9.95
CA ILE A 65 -2.85 6.92 8.77
C ILE A 65 -3.01 7.79 7.51
N ASN A 66 -4.17 8.41 7.33
CA ASN A 66 -4.47 9.20 6.15
C ASN A 66 -3.64 10.48 6.07
N SER A 67 -3.42 11.20 7.16
CA SER A 67 -2.61 12.43 7.15
C SER A 67 -1.11 12.18 6.95
N SER A 68 -0.64 10.97 7.27
CA SER A 68 0.76 10.57 7.22
C SER A 68 0.95 9.30 6.39
N LEU A 69 0.39 9.29 5.17
CA LEU A 69 0.35 8.09 4.33
C LEU A 69 1.75 7.56 3.97
N VAL A 70 2.70 8.46 3.71
CA VAL A 70 4.10 8.10 3.43
C VAL A 70 4.72 7.39 4.63
N ASP A 71 4.51 7.89 5.84
CA ASP A 71 5.07 7.32 7.07
C ASP A 71 4.35 6.03 7.50
N SER A 72 3.05 5.93 7.23
CA SER A 72 2.21 4.78 7.61
C SER A 72 2.15 3.67 6.55
N ASN A 73 2.80 3.83 5.39
CA ASN A 73 2.66 2.89 4.26
C ASN A 73 3.03 1.44 4.62
N MET A 74 4.00 1.24 5.52
CA MET A 74 4.42 -0.08 5.99
C MET A 74 3.34 -0.75 6.84
N LEU A 75 2.66 0.02 7.68
CA LEU A 75 1.49 -0.45 8.43
C LEU A 75 0.33 -0.77 7.48
N VAL A 76 0.05 0.09 6.49
CA VAL A 76 -0.98 -0.18 5.46
C VAL A 76 -0.69 -1.50 4.74
N ARG A 77 0.56 -1.74 4.33
CA ARG A 77 1.00 -3.01 3.74
C ARG A 77 0.74 -4.19 4.67
N CYS A 78 1.11 -4.05 5.94
CA CYS A 78 0.87 -5.07 6.97
C CYS A 78 -0.62 -5.44 7.08
N ILE A 79 -1.51 -4.44 7.13
CA ILE A 79 -2.95 -4.65 7.25
C ILE A 79 -3.49 -5.37 6.01
N ILE A 80 -3.09 -4.94 4.80
CA ILE A 80 -3.53 -5.51 3.53
C ILE A 80 -3.05 -6.96 3.37
N LEU A 81 -1.79 -7.25 3.71
CA LEU A 81 -1.28 -8.61 3.72
C LEU A 81 -2.02 -9.49 4.74
N SER A 82 -2.27 -8.95 5.92
CA SER A 82 -2.98 -9.67 6.98
C SER A 82 -4.43 -9.97 6.59
N LEU A 83 -5.10 -9.06 5.89
CA LEU A 83 -6.44 -9.28 5.32
C LEU A 83 -6.48 -10.45 4.33
N ASP A 84 -5.40 -10.70 3.59
CA ASP A 84 -5.35 -11.84 2.65
C ASP A 84 -5.30 -13.20 3.36
N ARG A 85 -4.85 -13.23 4.62
CA ARG A 85 -4.64 -14.46 5.39
C ARG A 85 -5.63 -14.65 6.53
N LEU A 86 -6.21 -13.57 7.02
CA LEU A 86 -7.09 -13.56 8.19
C LEU A 86 -8.53 -13.25 7.75
N GLU A 87 -9.49 -13.82 8.46
CA GLU A 87 -10.91 -13.50 8.26
C GLU A 87 -11.20 -12.04 8.63
N SER A 88 -11.81 -11.29 7.70
CA SER A 88 -12.07 -9.85 7.85
C SER A 88 -13.03 -9.49 8.98
N GLY A 89 -13.98 -10.37 9.32
CA GLY A 89 -15.02 -10.14 10.32
C GLY A 89 -14.56 -10.13 11.79
N ARG A 90 -13.25 -10.25 12.05
CA ARG A 90 -12.70 -10.36 13.42
C ARG A 90 -12.11 -9.05 13.96
N CYS A 91 -12.03 -8.00 13.14
CA CYS A 91 -11.45 -6.71 13.51
C CYS A 91 -12.02 -5.59 12.64
N SER A 92 -12.40 -4.46 13.24
CA SER A 92 -12.91 -3.27 12.53
C SER A 92 -11.96 -2.80 11.44
N LEU A 93 -10.65 -2.82 11.68
CA LEU A 93 -9.63 -2.43 10.71
C LEU A 93 -9.56 -3.37 9.49
N LEU A 94 -9.65 -4.69 9.72
CA LEU A 94 -9.69 -5.66 8.62
C LEU A 94 -11.01 -5.60 7.86
N SER A 95 -12.12 -5.38 8.56
CA SER A 95 -13.44 -5.16 7.93
C SER A 95 -13.44 -3.89 7.07
N TYR A 96 -12.88 -2.79 7.57
CA TYR A 96 -12.70 -1.55 6.82
C TYR A 96 -11.86 -1.79 5.56
N MET A 97 -10.73 -2.49 5.68
CA MET A 97 -9.87 -2.81 4.53
C MET A 97 -10.45 -3.90 3.63
N ALA A 98 -11.47 -4.66 4.05
CA ALA A 98 -12.17 -5.63 3.21
C ALA A 98 -13.07 -4.94 2.16
N CYS A 99 -13.49 -3.72 2.41
CA CYS A 99 -14.16 -2.84 1.46
C CYS A 99 -13.22 -2.52 0.28
N VAL A 100 -13.68 -2.73 -0.96
CA VAL A 100 -12.85 -2.58 -2.17
C VAL A 100 -12.52 -1.10 -2.39
N GLU A 101 -13.50 -0.24 -2.17
CA GLU A 101 -13.47 1.21 -2.30
C GLU A 101 -12.39 1.80 -1.40
N ASN A 102 -12.31 1.32 -0.14
CA ASN A 102 -11.28 1.76 0.80
C ASN A 102 -9.88 1.36 0.32
N ARG A 103 -9.68 0.14 -0.16
CA ARG A 103 -8.38 -0.28 -0.71
C ARG A 103 -8.00 0.50 -1.96
N GLN A 104 -8.98 0.79 -2.81
CA GLN A 104 -8.77 1.58 -4.03
C GLN A 104 -8.38 3.02 -3.69
N ALA A 105 -9.04 3.65 -2.71
CA ALA A 105 -8.67 4.99 -2.23
C ALA A 105 -7.24 5.02 -1.66
N PHE A 106 -6.85 3.99 -0.89
CA PHE A 106 -5.46 3.85 -0.43
C PHE A 106 -4.47 3.68 -1.59
N LEU A 107 -4.79 2.84 -2.57
CA LEU A 107 -3.94 2.62 -3.74
C LEU A 107 -3.74 3.92 -4.53
N PHE A 108 -4.83 4.62 -4.86
CA PHE A 108 -4.78 5.89 -5.58
C PHE A 108 -3.88 6.90 -4.87
N ARG A 109 -4.12 7.11 -3.58
CA ARG A 109 -3.33 8.06 -2.78
C ARG A 109 -1.88 7.63 -2.63
N LEU A 110 -1.61 6.33 -2.45
CA LEU A 110 -0.25 5.80 -2.40
C LEU A 110 0.49 6.09 -3.69
N VAL A 111 -0.12 5.79 -4.85
CA VAL A 111 0.46 6.03 -6.19
C VAL A 111 0.70 7.52 -6.41
N ASN A 112 -0.23 8.38 -5.96
CA ASN A 112 -0.12 9.83 -6.13
C ASN A 112 1.00 10.46 -5.29
N VAL A 113 1.39 9.85 -4.17
CA VAL A 113 2.53 10.32 -3.35
C VAL A 113 3.85 9.64 -3.70
N ILE A 114 3.89 8.74 -4.70
CA ILE A 114 5.16 8.14 -5.16
C ILE A 114 5.90 9.18 -6.00
N ASN A 115 6.63 10.07 -5.33
CA ASN A 115 7.58 10.94 -6.03
C ASN A 115 8.97 10.28 -6.07
N GLU A 116 9.42 9.63 -4.99
CA GLU A 116 10.64 8.78 -4.96
C GLU A 116 10.59 7.68 -3.87
N ASN A 117 9.45 7.53 -3.17
CA ASN A 117 9.37 6.60 -2.04
C ASN A 117 9.14 5.16 -2.53
N VAL A 118 10.25 4.42 -2.67
CA VAL A 118 10.26 3.00 -3.06
C VAL A 118 9.37 2.14 -2.16
N SER A 119 9.19 2.50 -0.88
CA SER A 119 8.28 1.77 0.01
C SER A 119 6.80 1.99 -0.36
N CYS A 120 6.38 3.21 -0.69
CA CYS A 120 5.01 3.46 -1.18
C CYS A 120 4.74 2.69 -2.48
N LEU A 121 5.74 2.62 -3.38
CA LEU A 121 5.65 1.80 -4.60
C LEU A 121 5.49 0.31 -4.27
N ASN A 122 6.32 -0.22 -3.37
CA ASN A 122 6.22 -1.61 -2.93
C ASN A 122 4.88 -1.92 -2.25
N THR A 123 4.33 -0.98 -1.47
CA THR A 123 3.01 -1.14 -0.86
C THR A 123 1.91 -1.15 -1.92
N SER A 124 1.97 -0.25 -2.91
CA SER A 124 1.04 -0.21 -4.04
C SER A 124 1.09 -1.51 -4.85
N LEU A 125 2.29 -2.03 -5.11
CA LEU A 125 2.50 -3.32 -5.75
C LEU A 125 1.90 -4.48 -4.94
N VAL A 126 1.98 -4.46 -3.60
CA VAL A 126 1.28 -5.46 -2.78
C VAL A 126 -0.22 -5.42 -3.00
N VAL A 127 -0.83 -4.23 -3.06
CA VAL A 127 -2.28 -4.12 -3.34
C VAL A 127 -2.61 -4.70 -4.72
N LEU A 128 -1.84 -4.33 -5.75
CA LEU A 128 -2.03 -4.82 -7.12
C LEU A 128 -1.79 -6.32 -7.25
N MET A 129 -0.78 -6.88 -6.57
CA MET A 129 -0.51 -8.31 -6.51
C MET A 129 -1.68 -9.09 -5.90
N LEU A 130 -2.25 -8.60 -4.80
CA LEU A 130 -3.40 -9.25 -4.19
C LEU A 130 -4.66 -9.12 -5.05
N ALA A 131 -4.83 -7.99 -5.75
CA ALA A 131 -5.89 -7.85 -6.75
C ALA A 131 -5.70 -8.84 -7.91
N ARG A 132 -4.46 -9.03 -8.40
CA ARG A 132 -4.11 -10.01 -9.45
C ARG A 132 -4.42 -11.44 -9.01
N ARG A 133 -4.09 -11.83 -7.77
CA ARG A 133 -4.46 -13.16 -7.23
C ARG A 133 -5.95 -13.45 -7.23
N ARG A 134 -6.79 -12.42 -7.31
CA ARG A 134 -8.26 -12.50 -7.27
C ARG A 134 -8.89 -12.14 -8.61
N ASP A 135 -8.11 -12.06 -9.68
CA ASP A 135 -8.54 -11.66 -11.03
C ASP A 135 -9.22 -10.27 -11.06
N LYS A 136 -8.77 -9.35 -10.19
CA LYS A 136 -9.27 -7.97 -10.07
C LYS A 136 -8.25 -6.91 -10.51
N LEU A 137 -7.12 -7.30 -11.10
CA LEU A 137 -6.07 -6.35 -11.50
C LEU A 137 -6.59 -5.30 -12.50
N ALA A 138 -7.25 -5.74 -13.58
CA ALA A 138 -7.83 -4.85 -14.58
C ALA A 138 -8.84 -3.86 -13.97
N PHE A 139 -9.68 -4.34 -13.04
CA PHE A 139 -10.62 -3.49 -12.30
C PHE A 139 -9.88 -2.38 -11.52
N CYS A 140 -8.80 -2.73 -10.81
CA CYS A 140 -8.01 -1.76 -10.06
C CYS A 140 -7.34 -0.72 -10.95
N LEU A 141 -6.78 -1.13 -12.10
CA LEU A 141 -6.17 -0.21 -13.07
C LEU A 141 -7.20 0.73 -13.69
N ASN A 142 -8.36 0.21 -14.09
CA ASN A 142 -9.45 1.04 -14.59
C ASN A 142 -9.90 2.05 -13.53
N ALA A 143 -10.07 1.63 -12.27
CA ALA A 143 -10.46 2.53 -11.21
C ALA A 143 -9.41 3.62 -10.93
N LEU A 144 -8.11 3.33 -11.06
CA LEU A 144 -7.07 4.37 -11.00
C LEU A 144 -7.20 5.39 -12.14
N ARG A 145 -7.50 4.92 -13.36
CA ARG A 145 -7.77 5.79 -14.51
C ARG A 145 -8.97 6.69 -14.26
N GLU A 146 -10.10 6.14 -13.79
CA GLU A 146 -11.30 6.94 -13.54
C GLU A 146 -11.07 8.03 -12.47
N GLU A 147 -10.33 7.72 -11.40
CA GLU A 147 -9.95 8.71 -10.38
C GLU A 147 -9.07 9.83 -10.96
N GLU A 148 -8.12 9.48 -11.83
CA GLU A 148 -7.25 10.43 -12.51
C GLU A 148 -8.03 11.39 -13.44
N TYR A 149 -9.04 10.89 -14.16
CA TYR A 149 -9.96 11.74 -14.93
C TYR A 149 -10.81 12.64 -14.02
N ALA A 150 -11.31 12.11 -12.90
CA ALA A 150 -12.12 12.88 -11.95
C ALA A 150 -11.34 14.07 -11.36
N GLU A 151 -10.06 13.88 -11.11
CA GLU A 151 -9.16 14.88 -10.55
C GLU A 151 -8.52 15.81 -11.62
N LYS A 152 -8.89 15.65 -12.89
CA LYS A 152 -8.53 16.51 -14.03
C LYS A 152 -7.03 16.52 -14.39
N TYR A 153 -6.34 15.39 -14.24
CA TYR A 153 -4.97 15.18 -14.72
C TYR A 153 -4.80 13.84 -15.45
N PRO A 154 -5.61 13.57 -16.50
CA PRO A 154 -5.61 12.27 -17.20
C PRO A 154 -4.20 11.94 -17.71
N GLY A 155 -3.77 10.70 -17.48
CA GLY A 155 -2.46 10.14 -17.80
C GLY A 155 -1.29 10.49 -16.87
N CYS A 156 -1.37 11.43 -15.93
CA CYS A 156 -0.23 11.76 -15.05
C CYS A 156 0.14 10.63 -14.08
N LEU A 157 -0.84 10.08 -13.36
CA LEU A 157 -0.70 9.05 -12.34
C LEU A 157 -0.24 7.71 -12.94
N LEU A 158 -0.90 7.24 -14.00
CA LEU A 158 -0.61 5.94 -14.60
C LEU A 158 0.71 5.95 -15.38
N ASN A 159 1.06 7.05 -16.05
CA ASN A 159 2.40 7.22 -16.63
C ASN A 159 3.49 7.21 -15.55
N ASN A 160 3.27 7.94 -14.45
CA ASN A 160 4.22 7.95 -13.34
C ASN A 160 4.41 6.53 -12.76
N LEU A 161 3.31 5.82 -12.50
CA LEU A 161 3.35 4.44 -12.02
C LEU A 161 4.12 3.53 -12.98
N HIS A 162 3.86 3.63 -14.29
CA HIS A 162 4.60 2.89 -15.31
C HIS A 162 6.12 3.16 -15.24
N ASN A 163 6.53 4.43 -15.22
CA ASN A 163 7.93 4.82 -15.14
C ASN A 163 8.63 4.34 -13.86
N LEU A 164 7.93 4.42 -12.73
CA LEU A 164 8.40 3.93 -11.44
C LEU A 164 8.56 2.41 -11.42
N LEU A 165 7.69 1.67 -12.10
CA LEU A 165 7.82 0.21 -12.25
C LEU A 165 9.00 -0.16 -13.16
N CYS A 166 9.27 0.60 -14.22
CA CYS A 166 10.48 0.45 -15.03
C CYS A 166 11.75 0.72 -14.20
N PHE A 167 11.72 1.70 -13.29
CA PHE A 167 12.79 1.91 -12.31
C PHE A 167 12.89 0.74 -11.32
N TRP A 168 11.76 0.25 -10.79
CA TRP A 168 11.71 -0.87 -9.84
C TRP A 168 12.36 -2.13 -10.42
N GLN A 169 12.09 -2.47 -11.69
CA GLN A 169 12.73 -3.60 -12.37
C GLN A 169 14.25 -3.46 -12.38
N ARG A 170 14.76 -2.29 -12.79
CA ARG A 170 16.21 -2.01 -12.79
C ARG A 170 16.82 -2.08 -11.40
N HIS A 171 16.09 -1.63 -10.38
CA HIS A 171 16.55 -1.59 -9.00
C HIS A 171 16.61 -2.97 -8.32
N TYR A 172 15.56 -3.79 -8.45
CA TYR A 172 15.41 -5.04 -7.70
C TYR A 172 15.82 -6.30 -8.47
N LEU A 173 15.89 -6.29 -9.80
CA LEU A 173 16.36 -7.47 -10.56
C LEU A 173 17.87 -7.73 -10.39
N ASN A 174 18.63 -6.71 -10.00
CA ASN A 174 20.09 -6.78 -9.84
C ASN A 174 20.57 -6.72 -8.38
N LYS A 175 19.66 -6.77 -7.40
CA LYS A 175 19.96 -6.62 -5.97
C LYS A 175 19.37 -7.76 -5.14
N ASP A 176 19.85 -7.88 -3.91
CA ASP A 176 19.23 -8.74 -2.91
C ASP A 176 17.80 -8.25 -2.61
N SER A 177 16.83 -9.06 -3.04
CA SER A 177 15.39 -8.82 -2.94
C SER A 177 14.73 -9.65 -1.84
N THR A 178 15.53 -10.38 -1.04
CA THR A 178 15.02 -11.21 0.06
C THR A 178 14.20 -10.40 1.07
N CYS A 179 14.48 -9.11 1.24
CA CYS A 179 13.72 -8.24 2.12
C CYS A 179 12.24 -8.08 1.69
N LEU A 180 11.96 -8.06 0.38
CA LEU A 180 10.59 -7.99 -0.14
C LEU A 180 9.83 -9.28 0.13
N GLU A 181 10.48 -10.41 -0.14
CA GLU A 181 9.89 -11.73 0.09
C GLU A 181 9.63 -11.96 1.59
N ASN A 182 10.62 -11.68 2.44
CA ASN A 182 10.51 -11.85 3.89
C ASN A 182 9.44 -10.92 4.50
N SER A 183 9.37 -9.67 4.06
CA SER A 183 8.41 -8.69 4.62
C SER A 183 6.97 -8.94 4.16
N SER A 184 6.76 -9.47 2.96
CA SER A 184 5.43 -9.71 2.39
C SER A 184 4.94 -11.14 2.50
N CYS A 185 5.85 -12.10 2.67
CA CYS A 185 5.63 -13.52 2.46
C CYS A 185 5.00 -13.83 1.08
N ILE A 186 5.36 -13.05 0.06
CA ILE A 186 5.05 -13.25 -1.35
C ILE A 186 6.37 -13.55 -2.06
N SER A 187 6.43 -14.65 -2.81
CA SER A 187 7.66 -15.02 -3.52
C SER A 187 8.12 -13.91 -4.46
N PHE A 188 9.42 -13.64 -4.49
CA PHE A 188 9.97 -12.62 -5.38
C PHE A 188 9.71 -12.93 -6.86
N THR A 189 9.55 -14.20 -7.22
CA THR A 189 9.05 -14.60 -8.55
C THR A 189 7.70 -13.97 -8.87
N TYR A 190 6.74 -14.00 -7.93
CA TYR A 190 5.42 -13.41 -8.15
C TYR A 190 5.47 -11.87 -8.23
N TRP A 191 6.38 -11.23 -7.50
CA TRP A 191 6.66 -9.81 -7.67
C TRP A 191 7.11 -9.50 -9.11
N LYS A 192 8.12 -10.22 -9.60
CA LYS A 192 8.63 -10.04 -10.98
C LYS A 192 7.56 -10.26 -12.03
N GLU A 193 6.79 -11.34 -11.92
CA GLU A 193 5.70 -11.65 -12.84
C GLU A 193 4.63 -10.56 -12.83
N THR A 194 4.26 -10.04 -11.66
CA THR A 194 3.23 -8.99 -11.57
C THR A 194 3.71 -7.69 -12.21
N VAL A 195 4.96 -7.32 -11.96
CA VAL A 195 5.56 -6.14 -12.61
C VAL A 195 5.68 -6.35 -14.12
N SER A 196 6.03 -7.55 -14.58
CA SER A 196 6.06 -7.89 -16.02
C SER A 196 4.67 -7.77 -16.67
N VAL A 197 3.61 -8.19 -15.99
CA VAL A 197 2.23 -8.06 -16.48
C VAL A 197 1.79 -6.58 -16.54
N LEU A 198 2.13 -5.80 -15.51
CA LEU A 198 1.81 -4.37 -15.45
C LEU A 198 2.53 -3.56 -16.54
N LEU A 199 3.74 -3.98 -16.91
CA LEU A 199 4.59 -3.36 -17.94
C LEU A 199 4.50 -4.05 -19.31
N ASP A 200 3.51 -4.92 -19.51
CA ASP A 200 3.30 -5.52 -20.83
C ASP A 200 3.04 -4.41 -21.87
N SER A 201 3.64 -4.57 -23.05
CA SER A 201 3.55 -3.60 -24.14
C SER A 201 2.32 -3.81 -25.00
N ASP A 202 1.57 -4.90 -24.83
CA ASP A 202 0.31 -5.14 -25.54
C ASP A 202 -0.78 -4.15 -25.07
N PRO A 203 -1.20 -3.20 -25.92
CA PRO A 203 -2.22 -2.22 -25.55
C PRO A 203 -3.62 -2.83 -25.42
N THR A 204 -3.83 -4.09 -25.81
CA THR A 204 -5.10 -4.80 -25.64
C THR A 204 -5.20 -5.53 -24.29
N SER A 205 -4.09 -5.66 -23.57
CA SER A 205 -4.02 -6.35 -22.29
C SER A 205 -4.58 -5.47 -21.16
N LEU A 206 -5.81 -5.73 -20.72
CA LEU A 206 -6.44 -4.97 -19.63
C LEU A 206 -5.69 -5.02 -18.27
N CYS A 207 -4.71 -5.90 -18.13
CA CYS A 207 -3.84 -6.00 -16.96
C CYS A 207 -2.53 -5.21 -17.09
N ALA A 208 -2.26 -4.66 -18.28
CA ALA A 208 -1.13 -3.80 -18.56
C ALA A 208 -1.51 -2.33 -18.36
N ILE A 209 -0.59 -1.53 -17.82
CA ILE A 209 -0.81 -0.09 -17.66
C ILE A 209 -0.90 0.61 -19.02
N ALA A 210 -0.18 0.09 -20.03
CA ALA A 210 -0.19 0.63 -21.40
C ALA A 210 -1.59 0.73 -22.03
N SER A 211 -2.53 -0.13 -21.64
CA SER A 211 -3.94 -0.07 -22.09
C SER A 211 -4.72 1.14 -21.55
N TYR A 212 -4.18 1.85 -20.56
CA TYR A 212 -4.85 2.95 -19.88
C TYR A 212 -4.12 4.29 -20.05
N ILE A 213 -2.91 4.28 -20.60
CA ILE A 213 -2.13 5.48 -20.90
C ILE A 213 -2.48 5.94 -22.31
N GLU A 214 -2.85 7.21 -22.48
CA GLU A 214 -2.97 7.81 -23.80
C GLU A 214 -1.57 8.14 -24.36
N THR A 215 -1.31 7.81 -25.62
CA THR A 215 -0.03 7.98 -26.33
C THR A 215 0.50 9.43 -26.36
N TYR A 216 -0.31 10.40 -25.95
CA TYR A 216 -0.02 11.83 -26.05
C TYR A 216 0.79 12.42 -24.90
N MET A 217 1.10 11.65 -23.86
CA MET A 217 1.93 12.13 -22.73
C MET A 217 3.23 11.35 -22.56
N ASP A 218 3.96 11.20 -23.66
CA ASP A 218 5.39 10.90 -23.62
C ASP A 218 6.16 12.14 -23.12
N LEU A 219 6.00 12.48 -21.84
CA LEU A 219 6.77 13.50 -21.12
C LEU A 219 8.22 13.05 -20.85
N GLY A 220 8.66 11.96 -21.46
CA GLY A 220 9.86 11.20 -21.11
C GLY A 220 11.06 11.38 -22.03
N LYS A 221 11.16 12.44 -22.83
CA LYS A 221 12.38 12.73 -23.60
C LYS A 221 13.36 13.73 -22.99
N ASP A 222 12.99 14.46 -21.94
CA ASP A 222 13.81 15.57 -21.44
C ASP A 222 14.51 15.34 -20.09
N PHE A 223 14.52 14.11 -19.55
CA PHE A 223 15.18 13.82 -18.25
C PHE A 223 16.41 12.89 -18.33
N LEU A 224 17.05 12.78 -19.49
CA LEU A 224 18.30 12.00 -19.67
C LEU A 224 19.53 12.82 -20.06
N GLU A 225 19.51 14.14 -19.90
CA GLU A 225 20.72 14.98 -19.99
C GLU A 225 20.92 15.80 -18.72
N VAL A 226 21.48 15.18 -17.66
CA VAL A 226 22.57 15.72 -16.78
C VAL A 226 23.29 14.55 -16.11
#